data_AF-A0A0H5AJC7-F1
#
_entry.id   AF-A0A0H5AJC7-F1
#
_cell.length_a   1.000
_cell.length_b   1.000
_cell.length_c   1.000
_cell.angle_alpha   90.00
_cell.angle_beta   90.00
_cell.angle_gamma   90.00
#
_symmetry.space_group_name_H-M   'P 1'
#
loop_
_entity.id
_entity.type
_entity.pdbx_description
1 polymer ?
#
loop_
_entity_poly.entity_id
_entity_poly.type
_entity_poly.pdbx_seq_one_letter_code
_entity_poly.pdbx_strand_id
1 'polypeptide(L)'
;KNCNGRKMVRERKVLEVHIEKGMRDGQKIVFTGEGDHEPESQPGDIIILLDEKEHSTFVHAGTDLMMKMPLQLVEALCGFQRIVKTMDDRDLLVATQPGEVIRHEMTKCIAEEGMPIFKNPMEKGTLIIQFEVIFPDVINPSVIPTLKQCLPPAPEIDIPVDAEHTVLEEYDPKQRRQQHQRMAYDEDDGGYQD
;
A
#
# COMPACT_ATOMS: atom_id res chain seq x y z
N LYS A 1 18.09 -32.26 -38.38
CA LYS A 1 17.78 -32.25 -39.84
C LYS A 1 16.90 -33.47 -40.17
N ASN A 2 15.59 -33.29 -40.21
CA ASN A 2 14.58 -34.20 -40.79
C ASN A 2 13.26 -33.41 -40.92
N CYS A 3 12.92 -32.94 -42.12
CA CYS A 3 11.74 -32.09 -42.35
C CYS A 3 10.58 -32.80 -43.10
N ASN A 4 10.69 -34.09 -43.42
CA ASN A 4 9.64 -34.94 -44.00
C ASN A 4 8.82 -34.27 -45.14
N GLY A 5 9.45 -33.44 -45.98
CA GLY A 5 8.79 -32.71 -47.07
C GLY A 5 7.96 -31.49 -46.66
N ARG A 6 7.89 -31.14 -45.37
CA ARG A 6 7.09 -30.03 -44.82
C ARG A 6 7.82 -28.69 -44.72
N LYS A 7 9.08 -28.61 -45.19
CA LYS A 7 10.00 -27.44 -45.14
C LYS A 7 10.29 -26.84 -43.75
N MET A 8 9.54 -27.19 -42.71
CA MET A 8 9.73 -26.73 -41.33
C MET A 8 9.92 -27.91 -40.36
N VAL A 9 10.62 -27.69 -39.26
CA VAL A 9 10.81 -28.64 -38.16
C VAL A 9 10.50 -27.92 -36.85
N ARG A 10 9.67 -28.52 -35.99
CA ARG A 10 9.42 -27.96 -34.66
C ARG A 10 10.65 -28.20 -33.78
N GLU A 11 11.26 -27.11 -33.34
CA GLU A 11 12.40 -27.12 -32.44
C GLU A 11 11.99 -26.54 -31.09
N ARG A 12 12.56 -27.05 -29.99
CA ARG A 12 12.41 -26.47 -28.67
C ARG A 12 13.72 -25.80 -28.31
N LYS A 13 13.69 -24.47 -28.21
CA LYS A 13 14.82 -23.66 -27.76
C LYS A 13 14.53 -23.10 -26.37
N VAL A 14 15.57 -23.01 -25.53
CA VAL A 14 15.50 -22.32 -24.23
C VAL A 14 16.06 -20.92 -24.43
N LEU A 15 15.30 -19.90 -24.06
CA LEU A 15 15.75 -18.51 -24.04
C LEU A 15 16.11 -18.14 -22.60
N GLU A 16 17.37 -17.78 -22.37
CA GLU A 16 17.81 -17.27 -21.07
C GLU A 16 17.57 -15.77 -21.01
N VAL A 17 16.79 -15.35 -20.01
CA VAL A 17 16.42 -13.96 -19.80
C VAL A 17 17.18 -13.44 -18.60
N HIS A 18 18.04 -12.45 -18.80
CA HIS A 18 18.75 -11.80 -17.72
C HIS A 18 17.93 -10.60 -17.20
N ILE A 19 17.53 -10.66 -15.94
CA ILE A 19 16.84 -9.55 -15.27
C ILE A 19 17.87 -8.75 -14.48
N GLU A 20 18.15 -7.54 -14.96
CA GLU A 20 19.05 -6.61 -14.31
C GLU A 20 18.37 -5.91 -13.12
N LYS A 21 19.18 -5.51 -12.14
CA LYS A 21 18.70 -4.74 -10.99
C LYS A 21 18.11 -3.41 -11.46
N GLY A 22 16.95 -3.05 -10.92
CA GLY A 22 16.26 -1.80 -11.23
C GLY A 22 15.45 -1.81 -12.51
N MET A 23 15.36 -2.93 -13.24
CA MET A 23 14.42 -3.06 -14.35
C MET A 23 12.99 -2.77 -13.87
N ARG A 24 12.24 -2.04 -14.69
CA ARG A 24 10.90 -1.55 -14.35
C ARG A 24 9.81 -2.48 -14.88
N ASP A 25 8.65 -2.42 -14.23
CA ASP A 25 7.44 -3.03 -14.75
C ASP A 25 7.16 -2.60 -16.21
N GLY A 26 6.70 -3.54 -17.03
CA GLY A 26 6.43 -3.34 -18.44
C GLY A 26 7.67 -3.19 -19.34
N GLN A 27 8.89 -3.28 -18.80
CA GLN A 27 10.10 -3.21 -19.61
C GLN A 27 10.18 -4.41 -20.58
N LYS A 28 10.50 -4.12 -21.84
CA LYS A 28 10.54 -5.11 -22.92
C LYS A 28 11.95 -5.65 -23.12
N ILE A 29 12.08 -6.98 -23.17
CA ILE A 29 13.29 -7.68 -23.56
C ILE A 29 13.00 -8.34 -24.90
N VAL A 30 13.73 -7.92 -25.94
CA VAL A 30 13.48 -8.33 -27.33
C VAL A 30 14.52 -9.37 -27.75
N PHE A 31 14.04 -10.53 -28.19
CA PHE A 31 14.82 -11.58 -28.80
C PHE A 31 14.55 -11.58 -30.30
N THR A 32 15.41 -10.88 -31.04
CA THR A 32 15.23 -10.66 -32.48
C THR A 32 15.40 -11.95 -33.27
N GLY A 33 14.45 -12.27 -34.15
CA GLY A 33 14.50 -13.44 -35.01
C GLY A 33 14.28 -14.80 -34.31
N GLU A 34 13.84 -14.78 -33.06
CA GLU A 34 13.55 -15.98 -32.26
C GLU A 34 12.08 -16.44 -32.34
N GLY A 35 11.23 -15.72 -33.08
CA GLY A 35 9.83 -16.06 -33.34
C GLY A 35 9.67 -17.18 -34.37
N ASP A 36 8.47 -17.35 -34.93
CA ASP A 36 8.20 -18.41 -35.89
C ASP A 36 8.97 -18.21 -37.21
N HIS A 37 9.56 -19.30 -37.73
CA HIS A 37 10.31 -19.33 -38.99
C HIS A 37 9.42 -19.88 -40.10
N GLU A 38 9.03 -19.03 -41.05
CA GLU A 38 8.35 -19.45 -42.27
C GLU A 38 9.31 -19.46 -43.48
N PRO A 39 9.17 -20.40 -44.44
CA PRO A 39 9.96 -20.38 -45.66
C PRO A 39 9.78 -19.05 -46.42
N GLU A 40 10.88 -18.49 -46.92
CA GLU A 40 10.90 -17.23 -47.70
C GLU A 40 10.55 -15.95 -46.90
N SER A 41 10.40 -16.06 -45.58
CA SER A 41 10.17 -14.92 -44.67
C SER A 41 11.29 -14.78 -43.63
N GLN A 42 11.47 -13.57 -43.09
CA GLN A 42 12.31 -13.37 -41.92
C GLN A 42 11.57 -13.82 -40.66
N PRO A 43 12.25 -14.46 -39.70
CA PRO A 43 11.64 -14.85 -38.45
C PRO A 43 11.18 -13.63 -37.65
N GLY A 44 10.06 -13.78 -36.95
CA GLY A 44 9.56 -12.73 -36.06
C GLY A 44 10.40 -12.55 -34.79
N ASP A 45 10.03 -11.58 -33.97
CA ASP A 45 10.68 -11.31 -32.68
C ASP A 45 9.87 -11.87 -31.52
N ILE A 46 10.56 -12.38 -30.50
CA ILE A 46 9.93 -12.68 -29.21
C ILE A 46 10.16 -11.48 -28.29
N ILE A 47 9.07 -10.90 -27.80
CA ILE A 47 9.10 -9.80 -26.84
C ILE A 47 8.64 -10.33 -25.49
N ILE A 48 9.54 -10.31 -24.51
CA ILE A 48 9.23 -10.63 -23.12
C ILE A 48 8.94 -9.32 -22.40
N LEU A 49 7.76 -9.24 -21.79
CA LEU A 49 7.37 -8.13 -20.93
C LEU A 49 7.65 -8.53 -19.48
N LEU A 50 8.37 -7.67 -18.77
CA LEU A 50 8.54 -7.82 -17.33
C LEU A 50 7.24 -7.42 -16.64
N ASP A 51 6.74 -8.29 -15.75
CA ASP A 51 5.53 -8.08 -14.97
C ASP A 51 5.91 -8.06 -13.49
N GLU A 52 5.65 -6.93 -12.83
CA GLU A 52 5.95 -6.77 -11.41
C GLU A 52 4.94 -7.53 -10.55
N LYS A 53 5.45 -8.43 -9.71
CA LYS A 53 4.62 -9.14 -8.74
C LYS A 53 4.48 -8.30 -7.47
N GLU A 54 3.24 -8.07 -7.05
CA GLU A 54 2.92 -7.41 -5.78
C GLU A 54 3.62 -8.09 -4.60
N HIS A 55 4.23 -7.27 -3.74
CA HIS A 55 4.88 -7.71 -2.52
C HIS A 55 4.03 -7.39 -1.29
N SER A 56 4.00 -8.29 -0.30
CA SER A 56 3.12 -8.14 0.87
C SER A 56 3.45 -6.94 1.76
N THR A 57 4.70 -6.49 1.73
CA THR A 57 5.24 -5.47 2.64
C THR A 57 5.59 -4.17 1.94
N PHE A 58 6.02 -4.26 0.69
CA PHE A 58 6.61 -3.15 -0.04
C PHE A 58 5.80 -2.89 -1.29
N VAL A 59 5.51 -1.63 -1.54
CA VAL A 59 4.88 -1.17 -2.77
C VAL A 59 5.90 -0.34 -3.51
N HIS A 60 6.09 -0.64 -4.79
CA HIS A 60 7.03 0.09 -5.61
C HIS A 60 6.46 1.47 -5.98
N ALA A 61 7.29 2.49 -5.83
CA ALA A 61 6.96 3.88 -6.16
C ALA A 61 8.10 4.46 -7.03
N GLY A 62 8.19 4.00 -8.28
CA GLY A 62 9.21 4.46 -9.21
C GLY A 62 10.58 3.84 -8.95
N THR A 63 11.43 4.52 -8.19
CA THR A 63 12.70 3.97 -7.65
C THR A 63 12.64 3.76 -6.15
N ASP A 64 11.59 4.28 -5.51
CA ASP A 64 11.40 4.23 -4.08
C ASP A 64 10.55 3.01 -3.71
N LEU A 65 10.64 2.62 -2.44
CA LEU A 65 9.79 1.60 -1.84
C LEU A 65 8.92 2.26 -0.77
N MET A 66 7.63 1.94 -0.76
CA MET A 66 6.72 2.36 0.30
C MET A 66 6.32 1.16 1.15
N MET A 67 6.33 1.32 2.47
CA MET A 67 5.78 0.35 3.41
C MET A 67 4.84 1.02 4.40
N LYS A 68 3.80 0.29 4.82
CA LYS A 68 2.94 0.68 5.93
C LYS A 68 3.45 0.04 7.22
N MET A 69 3.55 0.83 8.27
CA MET A 69 3.98 0.36 9.58
C MET A 69 2.89 0.65 10.63
N PRO A 70 2.16 -0.39 11.08
CA PRO A 70 1.19 -0.22 12.15
C PRO A 70 1.91 0.03 13.48
N LEU A 71 1.54 1.10 14.18
CA LEU A 71 2.06 1.46 15.49
C LEU A 71 0.93 1.54 16.50
N GLN A 72 1.15 1.01 17.70
CA GLN A 72 0.24 1.25 18.83
C GLN A 72 0.30 2.72 19.24
N LEU A 73 -0.79 3.27 19.77
CA LEU A 73 -0.82 4.65 20.25
C LEU A 73 0.32 4.97 21.23
N VAL A 74 0.69 4.03 22.10
CA VAL A 74 1.83 4.19 23.02
C VAL A 74 3.16 4.30 22.29
N GLU A 75 3.37 3.52 21.23
CA GLU A 75 4.58 3.59 20.39
C GLU A 75 4.64 4.93 19.64
N ALA A 76 3.49 5.42 19.18
CA ALA A 76 3.38 6.69 18.48
C ALA A 76 3.68 7.91 19.38
N LEU A 77 3.31 7.85 20.67
CA LEU A 77 3.47 8.94 21.63
C LEU A 77 4.79 8.86 22.43
N CYS A 78 5.22 7.66 22.79
CA CYS A 78 6.37 7.43 23.68
C CYS A 78 7.62 6.94 22.94
N GLY A 79 7.49 6.70 21.63
CA GLY A 79 8.55 6.21 20.76
C GLY A 79 8.55 4.70 20.59
N PHE A 80 9.24 4.24 19.55
CA PHE A 80 9.38 2.83 19.22
C PHE A 80 10.76 2.51 18.66
N GLN A 81 11.06 1.20 18.64
CA GLN A 81 12.23 0.64 17.99
C GLN A 81 11.81 -0.67 17.31
N ARG A 82 11.99 -0.78 16.01
CA ARG A 82 11.60 -1.96 15.21
C ARG A 82 12.67 -2.32 14.19
N ILE A 83 12.77 -3.61 13.92
CA ILE A 83 13.61 -4.13 12.84
C ILE A 83 12.76 -4.17 11.57
N VAL A 84 13.25 -3.54 10.51
CA VAL A 84 12.70 -3.63 9.16
C VAL A 84 13.66 -4.45 8.33
N LYS A 85 13.15 -5.57 7.79
CA LYS A 85 13.92 -6.42 6.88
C LYS A 85 13.82 -5.88 5.45
N THR A 86 14.95 -5.59 4.84
CA THR A 86 15.05 -5.03 3.48
C THR A 86 14.86 -6.08 2.40
N MET A 87 14.74 -5.64 1.13
CA MET A 87 14.67 -6.52 -0.04
C MET A 87 15.96 -7.32 -0.31
N ASP A 88 17.09 -6.91 0.29
CA ASP A 88 18.37 -7.63 0.24
C ASP A 88 18.69 -8.40 1.53
N ASP A 89 17.65 -8.73 2.31
CA ASP A 89 17.70 -9.55 3.53
C ASP A 89 18.53 -8.96 4.70
N ARG A 90 18.84 -7.65 4.67
CA ARG A 90 19.46 -6.95 5.81
C ARG A 90 18.41 -6.50 6.82
N ASP A 91 18.84 -6.38 8.06
CA ASP A 91 18.03 -5.84 9.15
C ASP A 91 18.38 -4.37 9.39
N LEU A 92 17.39 -3.48 9.24
CA LEU A 92 17.51 -2.07 9.57
C LEU A 92 16.80 -1.78 10.89
N LEU A 93 17.51 -1.15 11.81
CA LEU A 93 16.93 -0.68 13.05
C LEU A 93 16.31 0.70 12.84
N VAL A 94 14.97 0.76 12.88
CA VAL A 94 14.21 2.00 12.77
C VAL A 94 13.73 2.40 14.16
N ALA A 95 14.07 3.61 14.58
CA ALA A 95 13.67 4.16 15.87
C ALA A 95 13.26 5.63 15.75
N THR A 96 12.34 6.05 16.60
CA THR A 96 11.98 7.46 16.78
C THR A 96 12.99 8.20 17.64
N GLN A 97 13.11 9.50 17.46
CA GLN A 97 13.90 10.31 18.38
C GLN A 97 13.16 10.47 19.73
N PRO A 98 13.88 10.59 20.86
CA PRO A 98 13.25 10.86 22.14
C PRO A 98 12.37 12.12 22.10
N GLY A 99 11.11 11.99 22.52
CA GLY A 99 10.13 13.09 22.53
C GLY A 99 9.45 13.37 21.20
N GLU A 100 9.77 12.61 20.15
CA GLU A 100 9.12 12.75 18.85
C GLU A 100 7.78 12.00 18.81
N VAL A 101 6.70 12.71 18.47
CA VAL A 101 5.37 12.12 18.27
C VAL A 101 5.15 11.77 16.81
N ILE A 102 4.72 10.53 16.55
CA ILE A 102 4.34 10.05 15.24
C ILE A 102 2.82 10.17 15.07
N ARG A 103 2.40 10.90 14.03
CA ARG A 103 0.97 11.06 13.70
C ARG A 103 0.49 9.93 12.79
N HIS A 104 -0.80 9.65 12.82
CA HIS A 104 -1.43 8.76 11.82
C HIS A 104 -1.18 9.31 10.40
N GLU A 105 -0.87 8.42 9.47
CA GLU A 105 -0.47 8.71 8.08
C GLU A 105 0.80 9.55 7.90
N MET A 106 1.52 9.86 8.99
CA MET A 106 2.82 10.51 8.88
C MET A 106 3.78 9.63 8.07
N THR A 107 4.56 10.25 7.20
CA THR A 107 5.60 9.58 6.43
C THR A 107 6.98 9.99 6.92
N LYS A 108 7.88 9.00 6.97
CA LYS A 108 9.32 9.19 7.14
C LYS A 108 10.06 8.39 6.11
N CYS A 109 11.34 8.68 5.94
CA CYS A 109 12.16 8.00 4.95
C CYS A 109 13.53 7.58 5.45
N ILE A 110 14.09 6.57 4.79
CA ILE A 110 15.46 6.10 4.92
C ILE A 110 16.06 6.16 3.51
N ALA A 111 16.98 7.09 3.32
CA ALA A 111 17.67 7.26 2.03
C ALA A 111 18.49 6.01 1.68
N GLU A 112 18.67 5.76 0.39
CA GLU A 112 19.45 4.64 -0.16
C GLU A 112 18.93 3.23 0.22
N GLU A 113 17.66 3.11 0.62
CA GLU A 113 17.02 1.83 0.97
C GLU A 113 15.80 1.48 0.09
N GLY A 114 15.65 2.18 -1.04
CA GLY A 114 14.67 1.85 -2.09
C GLY A 114 15.19 0.83 -3.11
N MET A 115 14.65 0.87 -4.32
CA MET A 115 15.07 0.00 -5.42
C MET A 115 16.36 0.51 -6.08
N PRO A 116 17.24 -0.38 -6.57
CA PRO A 116 18.40 0.01 -7.36
C PRO A 116 17.97 0.76 -8.62
N ILE A 117 18.74 1.77 -9.03
CA ILE A 117 18.47 2.51 -10.26
C ILE A 117 18.94 1.68 -11.47
N PHE A 118 18.06 1.50 -12.47
CA PHE A 118 18.43 0.77 -13.69
C PHE A 118 19.66 1.40 -14.37
N LYS A 119 20.63 0.58 -14.77
CA LYS A 119 21.95 0.97 -15.30
C LYS A 119 22.90 1.64 -14.31
N ASN A 120 22.44 2.02 -13.12
CA ASN A 120 23.30 2.51 -12.04
C ASN A 120 22.95 1.80 -10.71
N PRO A 121 23.17 0.48 -10.61
CA PRO A 121 22.67 -0.33 -9.49
C PRO A 121 23.38 -0.08 -8.16
N MET A 122 24.41 0.77 -8.14
CA MET A 122 25.08 1.22 -6.91
C MET A 122 24.29 2.33 -6.21
N GLU A 123 23.46 3.06 -6.94
CA GLU A 123 22.52 4.04 -6.39
C GLU A 123 21.17 3.38 -6.17
N LYS A 124 20.55 3.68 -5.03
CA LYS A 124 19.22 3.19 -4.67
C LYS A 124 18.29 4.37 -4.46
N GLY A 125 17.00 4.14 -4.65
CA GLY A 125 15.97 5.08 -4.21
C GLY A 125 15.84 5.09 -2.68
N THR A 126 14.69 5.55 -2.23
CA THR A 126 14.38 5.76 -0.81
C THR A 126 13.37 4.74 -0.31
N LEU A 127 13.52 4.29 0.94
CA LEU A 127 12.46 3.58 1.65
C LEU A 127 11.58 4.59 2.39
N ILE A 128 10.31 4.67 2.03
CA ILE A 128 9.29 5.52 2.63
C ILE A 128 8.42 4.67 3.56
N ILE A 129 8.34 5.07 4.83
CA ILE A 129 7.55 4.40 5.85
C ILE A 129 6.35 5.31 6.17
N GLN A 130 5.14 4.82 5.90
CA GLN A 130 3.90 5.45 6.32
C GLN A 130 3.40 4.80 7.61
N PHE A 131 3.15 5.59 8.65
CA PHE A 131 2.73 5.08 9.94
C PHE A 131 1.20 5.02 10.07
N GLU A 132 0.70 3.87 10.50
CA GLU A 132 -0.71 3.66 10.79
C GLU A 132 -0.88 3.53 12.31
N VAL A 133 -1.30 4.62 12.95
CA VAL A 133 -1.51 4.61 14.41
C VAL A 133 -2.82 3.91 14.75
N ILE A 134 -2.72 2.85 15.53
CA ILE A 134 -3.82 2.03 16.05
C ILE A 134 -4.19 2.56 17.43
N PHE A 135 -5.42 3.06 17.55
CA PHE A 135 -6.00 3.49 18.82
C PHE A 135 -6.61 2.31 19.58
N PRO A 136 -6.58 2.32 20.92
CA PRO A 136 -7.34 1.35 21.70
C PRO A 136 -8.84 1.61 21.57
N ASP A 137 -9.64 0.56 21.45
CA ASP A 137 -11.10 0.68 21.38
C ASP A 137 -11.71 1.23 22.67
N VAL A 138 -11.11 0.89 23.82
CA VAL A 138 -11.58 1.30 25.15
C VAL A 138 -10.40 1.64 26.05
N ILE A 139 -10.55 2.70 26.85
CA ILE A 139 -9.63 3.08 27.92
C ILE A 139 -10.34 2.92 29.26
N ASN A 140 -9.68 2.30 30.23
CA ASN A 140 -10.25 2.14 31.57
C ASN A 140 -10.51 3.54 32.21
N PRO A 141 -11.73 3.83 32.68
CA PRO A 141 -12.06 5.11 33.30
C PRO A 141 -11.12 5.52 34.46
N SER A 142 -10.54 4.55 35.17
CA SER A 142 -9.64 4.81 36.29
C SER A 142 -8.32 5.49 35.88
N VAL A 143 -7.86 5.33 34.63
CA VAL A 143 -6.60 5.91 34.15
C VAL A 143 -6.77 7.25 33.44
N ILE A 144 -8.02 7.63 33.11
CA ILE A 144 -8.33 8.87 32.39
C ILE A 144 -7.77 10.12 33.10
N PRO A 145 -7.89 10.28 34.44
CA PRO A 145 -7.34 11.45 35.12
C PRO A 145 -5.82 11.59 34.93
N THR A 146 -5.08 10.48 35.02
CA THR A 146 -3.63 10.44 34.81
C THR A 146 -3.28 10.77 33.36
N LEU A 147 -4.02 10.20 32.39
CA LEU A 147 -3.82 10.47 30.97
C LEU A 147 -4.01 11.96 30.63
N LYS A 148 -5.03 12.60 31.20
CA LYS A 148 -5.28 14.05 31.05
C LYS A 148 -4.13 14.91 31.58
N GLN A 149 -3.41 14.46 32.61
CA GLN A 149 -2.25 15.19 33.14
C GLN A 149 -1.00 15.04 32.27
N CYS A 150 -0.90 13.96 31.50
CA CYS A 150 0.25 13.69 30.62
C CYS A 150 0.11 14.30 29.22
N LEU A 151 -1.11 14.60 28.78
CA LEU A 151 -1.41 15.12 27.45
C LEU A 151 -1.57 16.66 27.46
N PRO A 152 -1.43 17.32 26.29
CA PRO A 152 -1.77 18.74 26.17
C PRO A 152 -3.19 19.01 26.67
N PRO A 153 -3.43 20.17 27.31
CA PRO A 153 -4.74 20.50 27.85
C PRO A 153 -5.78 20.59 26.74
N ALA A 154 -6.99 20.08 27.02
CA ALA A 154 -8.12 20.27 26.14
C ALA A 154 -8.48 21.77 26.06
N PRO A 155 -8.95 22.27 24.91
CA PRO A 155 -9.39 23.65 24.79
C PRO A 155 -10.57 23.91 25.75
N GLU A 156 -10.56 25.07 26.39
CA GLU A 156 -11.71 25.55 27.16
C GLU A 156 -12.83 25.95 26.19
N ILE A 157 -14.02 25.40 26.40
CA ILE A 157 -15.20 25.66 25.56
C ILE A 157 -16.28 26.23 26.46
N ASP A 158 -16.72 27.46 26.15
CA ASP A 158 -17.89 28.07 26.77
C ASP A 158 -19.15 27.44 26.17
N ILE A 159 -19.82 26.61 26.95
CA ILE A 159 -21.07 25.95 26.53
C ILE A 159 -22.23 26.94 26.78
N PRO A 160 -23.02 27.30 25.75
CA PRO A 160 -24.22 28.11 25.93
C PRO A 160 -25.20 27.47 26.91
N VAL A 161 -25.90 28.29 27.69
CA VAL A 161 -26.84 27.83 28.73
C VAL A 161 -28.04 27.08 28.13
N ASP A 162 -28.41 27.43 26.92
CA ASP A 162 -29.51 26.86 26.13
C ASP A 162 -29.07 25.70 25.23
N ALA A 163 -27.83 25.19 25.37
CA ALA A 163 -27.37 24.05 24.59
C ALA A 163 -28.13 22.77 24.96
N GLU A 164 -28.72 22.12 23.95
CA GLU A 164 -29.41 20.84 24.11
C GLU A 164 -28.41 19.70 24.31
N HIS A 165 -28.65 18.86 25.32
CA HIS A 165 -27.88 17.65 25.54
C HIS A 165 -28.25 16.59 24.49
N THR A 166 -27.24 16.12 23.77
CA THR A 166 -27.37 15.04 22.79
C THR A 166 -26.40 13.91 23.13
N VAL A 167 -26.78 12.69 22.75
CA VAL A 167 -25.92 11.51 22.86
C VAL A 167 -25.39 11.19 21.47
N LEU A 168 -24.09 10.90 21.37
CA LEU A 168 -23.49 10.46 20.13
C LEU A 168 -23.87 9.00 19.87
N GLU A 169 -24.34 8.71 18.67
CA GLU A 169 -24.65 7.36 18.19
C GLU A 169 -23.65 6.93 17.12
N GLU A 170 -23.46 5.63 16.96
CA GLU A 170 -22.62 5.09 15.89
C GLU A 170 -23.23 5.37 14.51
N TYR A 171 -22.39 5.80 13.58
CA TYR A 171 -22.81 6.04 12.20
C TYR A 171 -22.61 4.79 11.34
N ASP A 172 -23.69 4.12 10.97
CA ASP A 172 -23.69 3.04 9.97
C ASP A 172 -24.31 3.51 8.63
N PRO A 173 -23.50 3.76 7.58
CA PRO A 173 -23.99 4.22 6.28
C PRO A 173 -24.91 3.19 5.58
N LYS A 174 -24.85 1.91 5.92
CA LYS A 174 -25.67 0.86 5.29
C LYS A 174 -27.09 0.86 5.86
N GLN A 175 -27.25 1.00 7.17
CA GLN A 175 -28.57 1.06 7.82
C GLN A 175 -29.40 2.25 7.31
N ARG A 176 -28.78 3.42 7.18
CA ARG A 176 -29.46 4.62 6.68
C ARG A 176 -29.98 4.49 5.26
N ARG A 177 -29.24 3.79 4.38
CA ARG A 177 -29.63 3.59 2.98
C ARG A 177 -30.85 2.67 2.85
N GLN A 178 -30.96 1.67 3.73
CA GLN A 178 -32.15 0.81 3.83
C GLN A 178 -33.34 1.56 4.42
N GLN A 179 -33.11 2.42 5.41
CA GLN A 179 -34.16 3.23 6.02
C GLN A 179 -34.77 4.25 5.04
N HIS A 180 -33.92 4.93 4.25
CA HIS A 180 -34.37 5.83 3.17
C HIS A 180 -35.15 5.08 2.09
N GLN A 181 -34.73 3.87 1.71
CA GLN A 181 -35.49 3.06 0.75
C GLN A 181 -36.87 2.67 1.30
N ARG A 182 -36.96 2.26 2.57
CA ARG A 182 -38.26 1.90 3.20
C ARG A 182 -39.22 3.09 3.28
N MET A 183 -38.76 4.26 3.72
CA MET A 183 -39.61 5.45 3.82
C MET A 183 -40.16 5.91 2.45
N ALA A 184 -39.38 5.76 1.38
CA ALA A 184 -39.84 6.06 0.03
C ALA A 184 -40.97 5.12 -0.48
N TYR A 185 -41.06 3.90 0.05
CA TYR A 185 -42.18 2.99 -0.27
C TYR A 185 -43.42 3.26 0.60
N ASP A 186 -43.24 3.70 1.85
CA ASP A 186 -44.37 4.03 2.74
C ASP A 186 -45.07 5.35 2.34
N GLU A 187 -44.38 6.29 1.69
CA GLU A 187 -44.99 7.53 1.17
C GLU A 187 -45.88 7.31 -0.07
N ASP A 188 -45.68 6.23 -0.83
CA ASP A 188 -46.42 5.96 -2.08
C ASP A 188 -47.73 5.17 -1.84
N ASP A 189 -47.95 4.64 -0.63
CA ASP A 189 -49.14 3.84 -0.25
C ASP A 189 -50.22 4.66 0.50
N GLY A 190 -49.96 5.94 0.79
CA GLY A 190 -50.86 6.82 1.56
C GLY A 190 -51.96 7.54 0.76
N GLY A 191 -52.14 7.20 -0.52
CA GLY A 191 -52.79 8.09 -1.49
C GLY A 191 -54.16 7.71 -2.05
N TYR A 192 -55.03 6.95 -1.37
CA TYR A 192 -56.45 6.85 -1.76
C TYR A 192 -57.36 6.49 -0.58
N GLN A 193 -58.02 7.49 0.02
CA GLN A 193 -59.31 7.31 0.71
C GLN A 193 -60.24 8.48 0.35
N ASP A 194 -61.27 8.11 -0.44
CA ASP A 194 -62.55 8.75 -0.81
C ASP A 194 -62.61 10.24 -1.22
#